data_AF-A0A061QTZ9-F1
#
_entry.id   AF-A0A061QTZ9-F1
#
_cell.length_a   1.000
_cell.length_b   1.000
_cell.length_c   1.000
_cell.angle_alpha   90.00
_cell.angle_beta   90.00
_cell.angle_gamma   90.00
#
_symmetry.space_group_name_H-M   'P 1'
#
loop_
_entity.id
_entity.type
_entity.pdbx_description
1 polymer ?
#
loop_
_entity_poly.entity_id
_entity_poly.type
_entity_poly.pdbx_seq_one_letter_code
_entity_poly.pdbx_strand_id
1 'polypeptide(L)'
;MQAAPVVACDEGWERSFRELVRFRGLHGHVRLDASMAAWSSDLLSWARLQRFRQACGTLAPAAAQRLSEVGFEWALSWEDHVEELRGYLRAHGDCNVPDRPPYSQLHAWAQEQRLAMRAGALPQAQIRELDLLGFPWEPDP
;
A
#
# COMPACT_ATOMS: atom_id res chain seq x y z
N MET A 1 -17.90 -38.88 -2.41
CA MET A 1 -16.61 -38.25 -2.79
C MET A 1 -16.80 -36.76 -2.66
N GLN A 2 -16.15 -36.15 -1.65
CA GLN A 2 -16.29 -34.73 -1.38
C GLN A 2 -15.59 -33.93 -2.48
N ALA A 3 -16.28 -32.89 -2.97
CA ALA A 3 -15.73 -31.94 -3.91
C ALA A 3 -14.55 -31.21 -3.27
N ALA A 4 -13.38 -31.28 -3.89
CA ALA A 4 -12.29 -30.37 -3.59
C ALA A 4 -12.76 -28.94 -3.90
N PRO A 5 -12.53 -27.94 -3.04
CA PRO A 5 -12.79 -26.57 -3.41
C PRO A 5 -11.83 -26.26 -4.55
N VAL A 6 -12.39 -26.09 -5.75
CA VAL A 6 -11.70 -25.47 -6.87
C VAL A 6 -11.27 -24.11 -6.34
N VAL A 7 -9.98 -23.98 -6.01
CA VAL A 7 -9.36 -22.68 -5.83
C VAL A 7 -9.69 -21.96 -7.12
N ALA A 8 -10.62 -21.01 -7.09
CA ALA A 8 -10.92 -20.19 -8.24
C ALA A 8 -9.59 -19.52 -8.59
N CYS A 9 -8.94 -20.02 -9.64
CA CYS A 9 -7.80 -19.37 -10.25
C CYS A 9 -8.35 -18.06 -10.78
N ASP A 10 -8.31 -17.03 -9.94
CA ASP A 10 -8.37 -15.66 -10.40
C ASP A 10 -7.11 -15.48 -11.26
N GLU A 11 -7.25 -15.71 -12.56
CA GLU A 11 -6.17 -15.59 -13.55
C GLU A 11 -5.51 -14.20 -13.47
N GLY A 12 -6.29 -13.18 -13.04
CA GLY A 12 -5.80 -11.85 -12.73
C GLY A 12 -4.85 -11.86 -11.54
N TRP A 13 -5.24 -12.50 -10.43
CA TRP A 13 -4.37 -12.65 -9.26
C TRP A 13 -3.08 -13.39 -9.61
N GLU A 14 -3.16 -14.51 -10.34
CA GLU A 14 -1.97 -15.30 -10.71
C GLU A 14 -1.06 -14.57 -11.70
N ARG A 15 -1.62 -13.71 -12.56
CA ARG A 15 -0.83 -12.83 -13.43
C ARG A 15 -0.01 -11.83 -12.61
N SER A 16 -0.66 -11.09 -11.71
CA SER A 16 0.01 -10.09 -10.88
C SER A 16 0.98 -10.71 -9.88
N PHE A 17 0.67 -11.88 -9.33
CA PHE A 17 1.60 -12.61 -8.47
C PHE A 17 2.88 -13.03 -9.23
N ARG A 18 2.74 -13.55 -10.46
CA ARG A 18 3.91 -13.87 -11.30
C ARG A 18 4.73 -12.63 -11.65
N GLU A 19 4.06 -11.50 -11.87
CA GLU A 19 4.73 -10.23 -12.10
C GLU A 19 5.50 -9.76 -10.85
N LEU A 20 4.92 -9.88 -9.65
CA LEU A 20 5.60 -9.58 -8.39
C LEU A 20 6.86 -10.44 -8.20
N VAL A 21 6.80 -11.73 -8.52
CA VAL A 21 7.95 -12.63 -8.45
C VAL A 21 9.06 -12.20 -9.43
N ARG A 22 8.71 -11.75 -10.64
CA ARG A 22 9.67 -11.20 -11.60
C ARG A 22 10.32 -9.92 -11.09
N PHE A 23 9.51 -9.00 -10.56
CA PHE A 23 9.99 -7.77 -9.95
C PHE A 23 11.01 -8.07 -8.85
N ARG A 24 10.68 -8.98 -7.92
CA ARG A 24 11.60 -9.42 -6.88
C ARG A 24 12.90 -10.00 -7.44
N GLY A 25 12.82 -10.82 -8.49
CA GLY A 25 14.00 -11.41 -9.12
C GLY A 25 14.98 -10.38 -9.67
N LEU A 26 14.48 -9.24 -10.13
CA LEU A 26 15.29 -8.16 -10.71
C LEU A 26 15.75 -7.12 -9.67
N HIS A 27 14.90 -6.80 -8.70
CA HIS A 27 15.14 -5.74 -7.72
C HIS A 27 15.64 -6.26 -6.37
N GLY A 28 15.47 -7.55 -6.08
CA GLY A 28 15.83 -8.16 -4.79
C GLY A 28 14.85 -7.88 -3.65
N HIS A 29 13.81 -7.06 -3.87
CA HIS A 29 12.78 -6.70 -2.89
C HIS A 29 11.38 -6.66 -3.51
N VAL A 30 10.36 -6.49 -2.68
CA VAL A 30 8.95 -6.31 -3.07
C VAL A 30 8.32 -5.08 -2.40
N ARG A 31 9.16 -4.10 -2.04
CA ARG A 31 8.73 -2.82 -1.46
C ARG A 31 7.88 -2.01 -2.45
N LEU A 32 6.89 -1.31 -1.92
CA LEU A 32 5.98 -0.46 -2.67
C LEU A 32 6.60 0.93 -2.87
N ASP A 33 7.76 0.97 -3.52
CA ASP A 33 8.53 2.18 -3.73
C ASP A 33 8.41 2.72 -5.17
N ALA A 34 9.14 3.80 -5.44
CA ALA A 34 9.20 4.40 -6.77
C ALA A 34 9.68 3.42 -7.86
N SER A 35 10.48 2.40 -7.52
CA SER A 35 10.93 1.40 -8.48
C SER A 35 9.81 0.45 -8.90
N MET A 36 8.94 0.06 -7.96
CA MET A 36 7.73 -0.71 -8.29
C MET A 36 6.74 0.13 -9.09
N ALA A 37 6.57 1.40 -8.73
CA ALA A 37 5.71 2.32 -9.48
C ALA A 37 6.18 2.51 -10.93
N ALA A 38 7.50 2.61 -11.14
CA ALA A 38 8.12 2.71 -12.46
C ALA A 38 8.05 1.39 -13.24
N TRP A 39 8.07 0.25 -12.55
CA TRP A 39 7.90 -1.06 -13.16
C TRP A 39 6.48 -1.25 -13.70
N SER A 40 5.48 -1.05 -12.85
CA SER A 40 4.07 -1.23 -13.22
C SER A 40 3.17 -0.57 -12.18
N SER A 41 2.41 0.43 -12.63
CA SER A 41 1.36 1.06 -11.80
C SER A 41 0.28 0.03 -11.41
N ASP A 42 -0.02 -0.92 -12.29
CA ASP A 42 -0.99 -1.98 -12.01
C ASP A 42 -0.49 -2.94 -10.92
N LEU A 43 0.80 -3.30 -10.94
CA LEU A 43 1.40 -4.12 -9.89
C LEU A 43 1.38 -3.42 -8.54
N LEU A 44 1.69 -2.11 -8.51
CA LEU A 44 1.62 -1.29 -7.30
C LEU A 44 0.20 -1.22 -6.75
N SER A 45 -0.80 -0.94 -7.60
CA SER A 45 -2.21 -0.93 -7.21
C SER A 45 -2.69 -2.30 -6.72
N TRP A 46 -2.26 -3.38 -7.38
CA TRP A 46 -2.58 -4.74 -6.96
C TRP A 46 -1.95 -5.09 -5.60
N ALA A 47 -0.69 -4.70 -5.36
CA ALA A 47 -0.02 -4.89 -4.09
C ALA A 47 -0.76 -4.16 -2.94
N ARG A 48 -1.18 -2.90 -3.16
CA ARG A 48 -2.01 -2.15 -2.22
C ARG A 48 -3.34 -2.86 -1.94
N LEU A 49 -3.99 -3.36 -2.99
CA LEU A 49 -5.24 -4.11 -2.83
C LEU A 49 -5.06 -5.38 -1.99
N GLN A 50 -3.94 -6.10 -2.11
CA GLN A 50 -3.69 -7.28 -1.27
C GLN A 50 -3.60 -6.91 0.21
N ARG A 51 -2.95 -5.78 0.54
CA ARG A 51 -2.87 -5.27 1.92
C ARG A 51 -4.23 -4.88 2.46
N PHE A 52 -5.02 -4.15 1.68
CA PHE A 52 -6.39 -3.80 2.05
C PHE A 52 -7.22 -5.07 2.31
N ARG A 53 -7.14 -6.06 1.41
CA ARG A 53 -7.85 -7.33 1.58
C ARG A 53 -7.41 -8.08 2.83
N GLN A 54 -6.11 -8.05 3.17
CA GLN A 54 -5.60 -8.64 4.39
C GLN A 54 -6.14 -7.92 5.63
N ALA A 55 -6.09 -6.58 5.65
CA ALA A 55 -6.58 -5.75 6.77
C ALA A 55 -8.09 -5.94 7.01
N CYS A 56 -8.88 -6.09 5.94
CA CYS A 56 -10.31 -6.37 6.02
C CYS A 56 -10.65 -7.86 6.24
N GLY A 57 -9.65 -8.75 6.32
CA GLY A 57 -9.87 -10.19 6.50
C GLY A 57 -10.51 -10.89 5.28
N THR A 58 -10.48 -10.27 4.10
CA THR A 58 -11.05 -10.80 2.84
C THR A 58 -10.02 -11.49 1.95
N LEU A 59 -8.74 -11.40 2.30
CA LEU A 59 -7.67 -12.11 1.58
C LEU A 59 -7.69 -13.59 1.95
N ALA A 60 -7.73 -14.47 0.94
CA ALA A 60 -7.67 -15.91 1.16
C ALA A 60 -6.36 -16.31 1.87
N PRO A 61 -6.39 -17.21 2.87
CA PRO A 61 -5.18 -17.62 3.61
C PRO A 61 -4.06 -18.14 2.70
N ALA A 62 -4.41 -18.90 1.66
CA ALA A 62 -3.44 -19.41 0.68
C ALA A 62 -2.76 -18.28 -0.11
N ALA A 63 -3.49 -17.22 -0.46
CA ALA A 63 -2.92 -16.05 -1.13
C ALA A 63 -1.98 -15.26 -0.20
N ALA A 64 -2.37 -15.08 1.07
CA ALA A 64 -1.54 -14.43 2.09
C ALA A 64 -0.25 -15.22 2.36
N GLN A 65 -0.34 -16.55 2.39
CA GLN A 65 0.83 -17.42 2.55
C GLN A 65 1.80 -17.27 1.37
N ARG A 66 1.32 -17.36 0.13
CA ARG A 66 2.14 -17.19 -1.08
C ARG A 66 2.84 -15.84 -1.15
N LEU A 67 2.15 -14.77 -0.73
CA LEU A 67 2.72 -13.43 -0.64
C LEU A 67 3.82 -13.34 0.43
N SER A 68 3.59 -13.95 1.60
CA SER A 68 4.60 -14.02 2.66
C SER A 68 5.86 -14.80 2.23
N GLU A 69 5.70 -15.88 1.47
CA GLU A 69 6.82 -16.70 0.92
C GLU A 69 7.70 -15.91 -0.06
N VAL A 70 7.13 -14.94 -0.77
CA VAL A 70 7.89 -14.04 -1.65
C VAL A 70 8.49 -12.84 -0.90
N GLY A 71 8.33 -12.77 0.43
CA GLY A 71 8.83 -11.69 1.26
C GLY A 71 7.98 -10.42 1.20
N PHE A 72 6.69 -10.53 0.86
CA PHE A 72 5.78 -9.39 0.83
C PHE A 72 5.57 -8.83 2.24
N GLU A 73 6.03 -7.60 2.46
CA GLU A 73 5.94 -6.92 3.76
C GLU A 73 4.55 -6.31 3.96
N TRP A 74 3.83 -6.80 4.97
CA TRP A 74 2.44 -6.37 5.28
C TRP A 74 2.34 -5.09 6.09
N ALA A 75 3.39 -4.76 6.86
CA ALA A 75 3.55 -3.46 7.50
C ALA A 75 4.29 -2.51 6.55
N LEU A 76 3.88 -1.25 6.48
CA LEU A 76 4.58 -0.21 5.71
C LEU A 76 5.46 0.58 6.67
N SER A 77 6.67 0.90 6.24
CA SER A 77 7.52 1.86 6.95
C SER A 77 6.98 3.29 6.80
N TRP A 78 7.55 4.24 7.53
CA TRP A 78 7.25 5.67 7.32
C TRP A 78 7.55 6.07 5.88
N GLU A 79 8.70 5.66 5.37
CA GLU A 79 9.20 5.97 4.04
C GLU A 79 8.26 5.43 2.95
N ASP A 80 7.72 4.23 3.13
CA ASP A 80 6.77 3.67 2.17
C ASP A 80 5.47 4.49 2.12
N HIS A 81 4.94 4.92 3.27
CA HIS A 81 3.73 5.76 3.31
C HIS A 81 3.98 7.13 2.69
N VAL A 82 5.14 7.73 2.93
CA VAL A 82 5.53 9.01 2.32
C VAL A 82 5.64 8.87 0.81
N GLU A 83 6.25 7.80 0.29
CA GLU A 83 6.33 7.58 -1.15
C GLU A 83 4.95 7.27 -1.76
N GLU A 84 4.08 6.57 -1.03
CA GLU A 84 2.70 6.35 -1.42
C GLU A 84 1.92 7.68 -1.48
N LEU A 85 2.10 8.57 -0.50
CA LEU A 85 1.53 9.91 -0.50
C LEU A 85 2.05 10.76 -1.66
N ARG A 86 3.35 10.70 -1.97
CA ARG A 86 3.93 11.35 -3.16
C ARG A 86 3.33 10.82 -4.45
N GLY A 87 3.13 9.50 -4.53
CA GLY A 87 2.44 8.86 -5.65
C GLY A 87 1.01 9.36 -5.80
N TYR A 88 0.29 9.51 -4.68
CA TYR A 88 -1.05 10.07 -4.65
C TYR A 88 -1.06 11.53 -5.11
N LEU A 89 -0.17 12.37 -4.57
CA LEU A 89 0.00 13.77 -4.97
C LEU A 89 0.28 13.91 -6.46
N ARG A 90 1.14 13.08 -7.04
CA ARG A 90 1.41 13.08 -8.50
C ARG A 90 0.18 12.73 -9.32
N ALA A 91 -0.69 11.85 -8.81
CA ALA A 91 -1.86 11.34 -9.54
C ALA A 91 -3.10 12.24 -9.39
N HIS A 92 -3.29 12.87 -8.22
CA HIS A 92 -4.51 13.63 -7.90
C HIS A 92 -4.27 15.13 -7.75
N GLY A 93 -3.02 15.56 -7.57
CA GLY A 93 -2.64 16.97 -7.43
C GLY A 93 -2.72 17.51 -6.00
N ASP A 94 -3.22 16.72 -5.04
CA ASP A 94 -3.26 17.07 -3.62
C ASP A 94 -2.92 15.87 -2.72
N CYS A 95 -2.82 16.13 -1.42
CA CYS A 95 -2.63 15.11 -0.38
C CYS A 95 -3.94 14.81 0.39
N ASN A 96 -5.11 15.11 -0.20
CA ASN A 96 -6.43 14.81 0.38
C ASN A 96 -6.84 13.37 0.05
N VAL A 97 -6.27 12.44 0.80
CA VAL A 97 -6.49 11.00 0.58
C VAL A 97 -7.91 10.61 1.04
N PRO A 98 -8.77 10.04 0.15
CA PRO A 98 -10.12 9.61 0.51
C PRO A 98 -10.10 8.27 1.24
N ASP A 99 -11.07 8.05 2.13
CA ASP A 99 -11.30 6.73 2.72
C ASP A 99 -12.05 5.80 1.77
N ARG A 100 -11.35 5.30 0.76
CA ARG A 100 -11.88 4.27 -0.15
C ARG A 100 -10.76 3.43 -0.75
N PRO A 101 -11.04 2.18 -1.15
CA PRO A 101 -10.07 1.37 -1.87
C PRO A 101 -9.59 2.05 -3.17
N PRO A 102 -8.29 1.94 -3.51
CA PRO A 102 -7.24 1.23 -2.79
C PRO A 102 -6.52 2.07 -1.71
N TYR A 103 -6.97 3.29 -1.40
CA TYR A 103 -6.27 4.27 -0.56
C TYR A 103 -6.63 4.23 0.93
N SER A 104 -7.53 3.35 1.38
CA SER A 104 -7.97 3.31 2.79
C SER A 104 -6.82 3.16 3.79
N GLN A 105 -5.75 2.42 3.46
CA GLN A 105 -4.57 2.32 4.33
C GLN A 105 -3.82 3.66 4.42
N LEU A 106 -3.57 4.33 3.30
CA LEU A 106 -2.95 5.64 3.27
C LEU A 106 -3.83 6.69 3.98
N HIS A 107 -5.16 6.61 3.84
CA HIS A 107 -6.09 7.47 4.57
C HIS A 107 -5.96 7.28 6.08
N ALA A 108 -6.00 6.03 6.55
CA ALA A 108 -5.84 5.73 7.97
C ALA A 108 -4.51 6.26 8.52
N TRP A 109 -3.41 6.01 7.79
CA TRP A 109 -2.10 6.54 8.15
C TRP A 109 -2.07 8.08 8.20
N ALA A 110 -2.71 8.76 7.23
CA ALA A 110 -2.82 10.21 7.23
C ALA A 110 -3.60 10.74 8.46
N GLN A 111 -4.66 10.05 8.88
CA GLN A 111 -5.39 10.39 10.11
C GLN A 111 -4.53 10.20 11.36
N GLU A 112 -3.77 9.11 11.44
CA GLU A 112 -2.83 8.87 12.54
C GLU A 112 -1.81 10.00 12.65
N GLN A 113 -1.27 10.50 11.53
CA GLN A 113 -0.31 11.61 11.55
C GLN A 113 -0.94 12.91 12.05
N ARG A 114 -2.18 13.21 11.66
CA ARG A 114 -2.93 14.37 12.17
C ARG A 114 -3.16 14.27 13.68
N LEU A 115 -3.53 13.09 14.18
CA LEU A 115 -3.71 12.85 15.62
C LEU A 115 -2.39 12.97 16.38
N ALA A 116 -1.32 12.38 15.87
CA ALA A 116 0.01 12.43 16.47
C ALA A 116 0.57 13.86 16.52
N MET A 117 0.35 14.65 15.47
CA MET A 117 0.74 16.06 15.41
C MET A 117 -0.03 16.90 16.43
N ARG A 118 -1.36 16.73 16.53
CA ARG A 118 -2.19 17.39 17.56
C ARG A 118 -1.79 17.00 18.98
N ALA A 119 -1.37 15.76 19.19
CA ALA A 119 -0.88 15.28 20.48
C ALA A 119 0.57 15.69 20.80
N GLY A 120 1.28 16.33 19.87
CA GLY A 120 2.71 16.66 20.02
C GLY A 120 3.64 15.44 20.02
N ALA A 121 3.15 14.29 19.55
CA ALA A 121 3.88 13.03 19.51
C ALA A 121 4.65 12.81 18.20
N LEU A 122 4.41 13.64 17.18
CA LEU A 122 5.05 13.51 15.88
C LEU A 122 6.42 14.24 15.86
N PRO A 123 7.52 13.54 15.53
CA PRO A 123 8.84 14.14 15.39
C PRO A 123 8.87 15.33 14.41
N GLN A 124 9.63 16.37 14.75
CA GLN A 124 9.75 17.57 13.92
C GLN A 124 10.24 17.29 12.49
N ALA A 125 11.09 16.29 12.30
CA ALA A 125 11.57 15.89 10.98
C ALA A 125 10.44 15.33 10.10
N GLN A 126 9.54 14.52 10.69
CA GLN A 126 8.38 13.94 10.01
C GLN A 126 7.35 15.01 9.65
N ILE A 127 7.13 15.99 10.54
CA ILE A 127 6.28 17.15 10.25
C ILE A 127 6.82 17.91 9.03
N ARG A 128 8.12 18.26 9.04
CA ARG A 128 8.75 18.98 7.91
C ARG A 128 8.66 18.22 6.60
N GLU A 129 8.83 16.90 6.64
CA GLU A 129 8.72 16.08 5.44
C GLU A 129 7.30 16.12 4.84
N LEU A 130 6.27 16.05 5.67
CA LEU A 130 4.88 16.16 5.22
C LEU A 130 4.51 17.58 4.77
N ASP A 131 5.04 18.61 5.44
CA ASP A 131 4.86 20.01 5.03
C ASP A 131 5.42 20.27 3.63
N LEU A 132 6.58 19.69 3.28
CA LEU A 132 7.17 19.80 1.95
C LEU A 132 6.31 19.17 0.84
N LEU A 133 5.43 18.24 1.21
CA LEU A 133 4.46 17.62 0.30
C LEU A 133 3.12 18.37 0.24
N GLY A 134 2.97 19.46 1.00
CA GLY A 134 1.70 20.18 1.13
C GLY A 134 0.63 19.35 1.83
N PHE A 135 1.02 18.52 2.80
CA PHE A 135 0.08 17.66 3.53
C PHE A 135 -0.95 18.49 4.32
N PRO A 136 -2.26 18.25 4.14
CA PRO A 136 -3.30 18.97 4.87
C PRO A 136 -3.45 18.38 6.28
N TRP A 137 -2.86 19.07 7.26
CA TRP A 137 -3.02 18.78 8.70
C TRP A 137 -4.47 18.95 9.18
N GLU A 138 -5.21 19.83 8.51
CA GLU A 138 -6.65 19.99 8.65
C GLU A 138 -7.29 19.60 7.32
N PRO A 139 -8.02 18.47 7.25
CA PRO A 139 -8.73 18.10 6.03
C PRO A 139 -9.83 19.13 5.77
N ASP A 140 -10.08 19.44 4.49
CA ASP A 140 -11.20 20.30 4.12
C ASP A 140 -12.53 19.73 4.66
N PRO A 141 -13.44 20.60 5.14
CA PRO A 141 -14.73 20.20 5.72
C PRO A 141 -15.69 19.52 4.74
#